data_AF-A0A4Y3JCW7-F1
#
_entry.id   AF-A0A4Y3JCW7-F1
#
_cell.length_a   1.000
_cell.length_b   1.000
_cell.length_c   1.000
_cell.angle_alpha   90.00
_cell.angle_beta   90.00
_cell.angle_gamma   90.00
#
_symmetry.space_group_name_H-M   'P 1'
#
loop_
_entity.id
_entity.type
_entity.pdbx_description
1 polymer ?
#
loop_
_entity_poly.entity_id
_entity_poly.type
_entity_poly.pdbx_seq_one_letter_code
_entity_poly.pdbx_strand_id
1 'polypeptide(L)'
;MKEIRQQKKQPEVIRKRILEQATILVSQKGISGVSIQNIATALGITKGGVFHHFPNKKNLIEEMFNQIILDLDQTVEYLIKRDPTEYGKFTRAYIHSSFIHQIDGVVSAWSALSMTMITEPTFNKIWMEWLKKALLQIEI
;
A
#
# COMPACT_ATOMS: atom_id res chain seq x y z
N MET A 1 12.57 18.94 31.13
CA MET A 1 11.94 19.01 29.78
C MET A 1 12.28 17.74 28.98
N LYS A 2 11.43 16.71 28.99
CA LYS A 2 11.67 15.45 28.24
C LYS A 2 10.43 14.86 27.54
N GLU A 3 9.31 15.58 27.44
CA GLU A 3 8.02 14.97 27.04
C GLU A 3 7.54 15.22 25.61
N ILE A 4 8.22 16.02 24.78
CA ILE A 4 7.67 16.37 23.44
C ILE A 4 7.98 15.31 22.35
N ARG A 5 8.89 14.34 22.60
CA ARG A 5 9.31 13.35 21.58
C ARG A 5 8.51 12.05 21.54
N GLN A 6 7.72 11.71 22.56
CA GLN A 6 6.97 10.44 22.62
C GLN A 6 5.59 10.53 21.96
N GLN A 7 4.90 11.67 22.06
CA GLN A 7 3.55 11.87 21.51
C GLN A 7 3.51 11.90 19.98
N LYS A 8 4.60 12.26 19.28
CA LYS A 8 4.64 12.23 17.80
C LYS A 8 4.80 10.84 17.21
N LYS A 9 5.28 9.86 17.96
CA LYS A 9 5.48 8.49 17.46
C LYS A 9 4.20 7.64 17.49
N GLN A 10 3.28 7.91 18.41
CA GLN A 10 2.04 7.12 18.55
C GLN A 10 1.03 7.35 17.41
N PRO A 11 0.76 8.60 16.95
CA PRO A 11 -0.19 8.88 15.87
C PRO A 11 0.22 8.25 14.54
N GLU A 12 1.51 8.32 14.18
CA GLU A 12 2.02 7.75 12.93
C GLU A 12 1.99 6.21 12.94
N VAL A 13 2.29 5.59 14.08
CA VAL A 13 2.19 4.13 14.23
C VAL A 13 0.73 3.66 14.09
N ILE A 14 -0.22 4.37 14.69
CA ILE A 14 -1.64 4.06 14.55
C ILE A 14 -2.10 4.28 13.10
N ARG A 15 -1.69 5.38 12.47
CA ARG A 15 -1.98 5.67 11.05
C ARG A 15 -1.50 4.52 10.16
N LYS A 16 -0.27 4.05 10.34
CA LYS A 16 0.28 2.92 9.57
C LYS A 16 -0.52 1.63 9.79
N ARG A 17 -0.85 1.30 11.05
CA ARG A 17 -1.66 0.11 11.37
C ARG A 17 -3.07 0.16 10.78
N ILE A 18 -3.67 1.35 10.70
CA ILE A 18 -4.95 1.55 10.01
C ILE A 18 -4.83 1.22 8.52
N LEU A 19 -3.75 1.68 7.86
CA LEU A 19 -3.50 1.37 6.44
C LEU A 19 -3.26 -0.14 6.23
N GLU A 20 -2.46 -0.78 7.08
CA GLU A 20 -2.20 -2.22 7.04
C GLU A 20 -3.51 -3.03 7.16
N GLN A 21 -4.38 -2.69 8.10
CA GLN A 21 -5.68 -3.35 8.26
C GLN A 21 -6.64 -3.06 7.09
N ALA A 22 -6.60 -1.86 6.52
CA ALA A 22 -7.37 -1.56 5.32
C ALA A 22 -6.92 -2.44 4.15
N THR A 23 -5.60 -2.60 3.95
CA THR A 23 -5.04 -3.48 2.91
C THR A 23 -5.51 -4.92 3.06
N ILE A 24 -5.53 -5.46 4.28
CA ILE A 24 -6.02 -6.81 4.57
C ILE A 24 -7.53 -6.94 4.25
N LEU A 25 -8.33 -5.94 4.59
CA LEU A 25 -9.77 -6.00 4.31
C LEU A 25 -10.06 -5.88 2.82
N VAL A 26 -9.32 -5.02 2.10
CA VAL A 26 -9.44 -4.89 0.63
C VAL A 26 -9.05 -6.20 -0.05
N SER A 27 -7.96 -6.85 0.39
CA SER A 27 -7.51 -8.11 -0.20
C SER A 27 -8.51 -9.25 -0.03
N GLN A 28 -9.23 -9.27 1.08
CA GLN A 28 -10.21 -10.31 1.37
C GLN A 28 -11.60 -10.05 0.78
N LYS A 29 -12.03 -8.79 0.72
CA LYS A 29 -13.44 -8.41 0.48
C LYS A 29 -13.65 -7.31 -0.56
N GLY A 30 -12.58 -6.84 -1.22
CA GLY A 30 -12.60 -5.68 -2.10
C GLY A 30 -12.88 -4.36 -1.35
N ILE A 31 -12.87 -3.24 -2.08
CA ILE A 31 -13.09 -1.90 -1.50
C ILE A 31 -14.47 -1.78 -0.84
N SER A 32 -15.51 -2.35 -1.47
CA SER A 32 -16.88 -2.29 -0.96
C SER A 32 -16.99 -2.94 0.42
N GLY A 33 -16.28 -4.05 0.64
CA GLY A 33 -16.22 -4.79 1.90
C GLY A 33 -15.43 -4.13 3.03
N VAL A 34 -14.69 -3.05 2.77
CA VAL A 34 -13.96 -2.32 3.82
C VAL A 34 -14.93 -1.58 4.74
N SER A 35 -14.82 -1.85 6.04
CA SER A 35 -15.61 -1.21 7.09
C SER A 35 -14.70 -0.49 8.07
N ILE A 36 -14.93 0.82 8.26
CA ILE A 36 -14.23 1.63 9.27
C ILE A 36 -14.45 1.03 10.67
N GLN A 37 -15.64 0.47 10.93
CA GLN A 37 -15.92 -0.20 12.20
C GLN A 37 -15.05 -1.45 12.37
N ASN A 38 -14.89 -2.26 11.32
CA ASN A 38 -14.08 -3.48 11.41
C ASN A 38 -12.60 -3.14 11.64
N ILE A 39 -12.09 -2.09 10.99
CA ILE A 39 -10.73 -1.59 11.22
C ILE A 39 -10.56 -1.12 12.67
N ALA A 40 -11.50 -0.32 13.16
CA ALA A 40 -11.46 0.19 14.53
C ALA A 40 -11.45 -0.97 15.56
N THR A 41 -12.36 -1.94 15.39
CA THR A 41 -12.43 -3.14 16.22
C THR A 41 -11.15 -3.96 16.17
N ALA A 42 -10.59 -4.21 14.98
CA ALA A 42 -9.35 -4.98 14.82
C ALA A 42 -8.14 -4.34 15.49
N LEU A 43 -8.12 -3.00 15.57
CA LEU A 43 -7.02 -2.24 16.18
C LEU A 43 -7.26 -1.84 17.64
N GLY A 44 -8.42 -2.18 18.21
CA GLY A 44 -8.79 -1.78 19.57
C GLY A 44 -8.94 -0.27 19.75
N ILE A 45 -9.31 0.46 18.69
CA ILE A 45 -9.53 1.92 18.71
C ILE A 45 -11.00 2.25 18.43
N THR A 46 -11.40 3.48 18.69
CA THR A 46 -12.77 3.93 18.38
C THR A 46 -12.90 4.30 16.89
N LYS A 47 -14.13 4.29 16.38
CA LYS A 47 -14.45 4.79 15.03
C LYS A 47 -14.01 6.25 14.85
N GLY A 48 -14.18 7.07 15.89
CA GLY A 48 -13.68 8.46 15.92
C GLY A 48 -12.16 8.54 15.87
N GLY A 49 -11.46 7.60 16.50
CA GLY A 49 -10.00 7.46 16.39
C GLY A 49 -9.53 7.19 14.96
N VAL A 50 -10.24 6.36 14.19
CA VAL A 50 -9.94 6.18 12.75
C VAL A 50 -10.18 7.48 11.98
N PHE A 51 -11.31 8.16 12.23
CA PHE A 51 -11.64 9.40 11.52
C PHE A 51 -10.70 10.57 11.84
N HIS A 52 -10.07 10.56 13.01
CA HIS A 52 -9.01 11.52 13.36
C HIS A 52 -7.79 11.40 12.42
N HIS A 53 -7.48 10.20 11.91
CA HIS A 53 -6.40 9.99 10.96
C HIS A 53 -6.84 10.09 9.49
N PHE A 54 -8.08 9.69 9.20
CA PHE A 54 -8.62 9.63 7.85
C PHE A 54 -10.03 10.19 7.81
N PRO A 55 -10.27 11.37 7.21
CA PRO A 55 -11.54 12.08 7.34
C PRO A 55 -12.74 11.31 6.77
N ASN A 56 -12.51 10.38 5.84
CA ASN A 56 -13.53 9.51 5.28
C ASN A 56 -12.91 8.21 4.71
N LYS A 57 -13.76 7.23 4.39
CA LYS A 57 -13.35 5.95 3.80
C LYS A 57 -12.57 6.15 2.48
N LYS A 58 -12.99 7.09 1.64
CA LYS A 58 -12.31 7.35 0.35
C LYS A 58 -10.86 7.77 0.56
N ASN A 59 -10.59 8.72 1.45
CA ASN A 59 -9.24 9.18 1.78
C ASN A 59 -8.38 8.06 2.37
N LEU A 60 -8.95 7.21 3.24
CA LEU A 60 -8.26 6.04 3.75
C LEU A 60 -7.82 5.10 2.63
N ILE A 61 -8.74 4.80 1.70
CA ILE A 61 -8.46 3.89 0.59
C ILE A 61 -7.42 4.52 -0.35
N GLU A 62 -7.55 5.79 -0.72
CA GLU A 62 -6.57 6.49 -1.56
C GLU A 62 -5.17 6.48 -0.93
N GLU A 63 -5.04 6.79 0.36
CA GLU A 63 -3.75 6.76 1.05
C GLU A 63 -3.18 5.34 1.15
N MET A 64 -4.03 4.35 1.41
CA MET A 64 -3.64 2.93 1.44
C MET A 64 -3.04 2.52 0.09
N PHE A 65 -3.65 2.91 -1.03
CA PHE A 65 -3.07 2.67 -2.35
C PHE A 65 -1.75 3.39 -2.56
N ASN A 66 -1.65 4.67 -2.18
CA ASN A 66 -0.41 5.43 -2.28
C ASN A 66 0.73 4.76 -1.51
N GLN A 67 0.45 4.26 -0.29
CA GLN A 67 1.43 3.53 0.51
C GLN A 67 1.88 2.25 -0.18
N ILE A 68 0.97 1.47 -0.76
CA ILE A 68 1.33 0.24 -1.47
C ILE A 68 2.21 0.55 -2.70
N ILE A 69 1.88 1.60 -3.45
CA ILE A 69 2.70 2.01 -4.61
C ILE A 69 4.09 2.47 -4.16
N LEU A 70 4.18 3.22 -3.07
CA LEU A 70 5.46 3.66 -2.52
C LEU A 70 6.33 2.47 -2.08
N ASP A 71 5.73 1.49 -1.40
CA ASP A 71 6.43 0.27 -0.95
C ASP A 71 6.90 -0.57 -2.15
N LEU A 72 6.09 -0.65 -3.21
CA LEU A 72 6.45 -1.28 -4.48
C LEU A 72 7.63 -0.58 -5.14
N ASP A 73 7.57 0.74 -5.28
CA ASP A 73 8.61 1.57 -5.90
C ASP A 73 9.96 1.37 -5.21
N GLN A 74 9.97 1.45 -3.88
CA GLN A 74 11.17 1.20 -3.06
C GLN A 74 11.71 -0.22 -3.21
N THR A 75 10.82 -1.21 -3.28
CA THR A 75 11.22 -2.62 -3.47
C THR A 75 11.83 -2.84 -4.84
N VAL A 76 11.21 -2.29 -5.89
CA VAL A 76 11.72 -2.38 -7.26
C VAL A 76 13.07 -1.68 -7.37
N GLU A 77 13.21 -0.46 -6.85
CA GLU A 77 14.47 0.27 -6.85
C GLU A 77 15.58 -0.49 -6.11
N TYR A 78 15.26 -1.05 -4.95
CA TYR A 78 16.19 -1.89 -4.18
C TYR A 78 16.68 -3.11 -4.96
N LEU A 79 15.79 -3.78 -5.69
CA LEU A 79 16.12 -4.95 -6.50
C LEU A 79 16.94 -4.57 -7.75
N ILE A 80 16.58 -3.47 -8.43
CA ILE A 80 17.33 -2.94 -9.58
C ILE A 80 18.79 -2.66 -9.21
N LYS A 81 19.03 -2.02 -8.07
CA LYS A 81 20.39 -1.69 -7.60
C LYS A 81 21.26 -2.92 -7.31
N ARG A 82 20.66 -4.09 -7.16
CA ARG A 82 21.34 -5.36 -6.82
C ARG A 82 21.42 -6.32 -7.99
N ASP A 83 20.80 -5.99 -9.12
CA ASP A 83 20.83 -6.81 -10.31
C ASP A 83 22.06 -6.44 -11.16
N PRO A 84 23.03 -7.36 -11.33
CA PRO A 84 24.24 -7.08 -12.11
C PRO A 84 24.00 -7.06 -13.62
N THR A 85 22.84 -7.53 -14.10
CA THR A 85 22.54 -7.65 -15.52
C THR A 85 21.69 -6.47 -15.99
N GLU A 86 22.23 -5.57 -16.81
CA GLU A 86 21.53 -4.35 -17.22
C GLU A 86 20.22 -4.63 -17.98
N TYR A 87 20.27 -5.51 -18.98
CA TYR A 87 19.11 -5.83 -19.80
C TYR A 87 18.02 -6.54 -18.98
N GLY A 88 16.82 -5.97 -18.98
CA GLY A 88 15.64 -6.53 -18.31
C GLY A 88 15.64 -6.46 -16.78
N LYS A 89 16.58 -5.72 -16.15
CA LYS A 89 16.65 -5.62 -14.67
C LYS A 89 15.37 -5.10 -14.02
N PHE A 90 14.72 -4.13 -14.65
CA PHE A 90 13.43 -3.64 -14.17
C PHE A 90 12.37 -4.73 -14.20
N THR A 91 12.23 -5.45 -15.32
CA THR A 91 11.23 -6.51 -15.48
C THR A 91 11.44 -7.61 -14.45
N ARG A 92 12.70 -8.03 -14.23
CA ARG A 92 13.03 -8.99 -13.17
C ARG A 92 12.69 -8.44 -11.79
N ALA A 93 13.13 -7.22 -11.46
CA ALA A 93 12.84 -6.57 -10.18
C ALA A 93 11.32 -6.47 -9.92
N TYR A 94 10.54 -6.07 -10.93
CA TYR A 94 9.09 -5.98 -10.87
C TYR A 94 8.44 -7.35 -10.62
N ILE A 95 8.84 -8.38 -11.38
CA ILE A 95 8.33 -9.74 -11.18
C ILE A 95 8.70 -10.25 -9.78
N HIS A 96 9.95 -10.09 -9.34
CA HIS A 96 10.38 -10.47 -7.99
C HIS A 96 9.62 -9.73 -6.90
N SER A 97 9.35 -8.43 -7.06
CA SER A 97 8.58 -7.63 -6.10
C SER A 97 7.15 -8.16 -5.90
N SER A 98 6.57 -8.78 -6.93
CA SER A 98 5.25 -9.41 -6.88
C SER A 98 5.21 -10.63 -5.94
N PHE A 99 6.36 -11.26 -5.66
CA PHE A 99 6.47 -12.46 -4.84
C PHE A 99 6.96 -12.18 -3.40
N ILE A 100 7.52 -11.01 -3.13
CA ILE A 100 8.11 -10.67 -1.82
C ILE A 100 7.06 -10.24 -0.79
N HIS A 101 5.95 -9.63 -1.22
CA HIS A 101 4.91 -9.10 -0.31
C HIS A 101 3.85 -10.16 0.05
N GLN A 102 4.22 -11.17 0.85
CA GLN A 102 3.23 -11.93 1.62
C GLN A 102 2.88 -11.15 2.88
N ILE A 103 1.67 -10.58 2.94
CA ILE A 103 1.09 -10.10 4.19
C ILE A 103 0.37 -11.31 4.81
N ASP A 104 0.92 -11.85 5.90
CA ASP A 104 0.30 -12.85 6.79
C ASP A 104 -0.75 -13.77 6.16
N GLY A 105 -0.31 -14.63 5.22
CA GLY A 105 -1.14 -15.72 4.67
C GLY A 105 -2.31 -15.30 3.78
N VAL A 106 -2.45 -14.01 3.47
CA VAL A 106 -3.38 -13.53 2.44
C VAL A 106 -2.60 -13.38 1.14
N VAL A 107 -3.24 -13.78 0.03
CA VAL A 107 -2.76 -13.59 -1.33
C VAL A 107 -2.07 -12.22 -1.45
N SER A 108 -0.90 -12.15 -2.08
CA SER A 108 0.02 -11.00 -1.98
C SER A 108 -0.69 -9.66 -2.13
N ALA A 109 -0.20 -8.58 -1.52
CA ALA A 109 -0.76 -7.23 -1.69
C ALA A 109 -1.07 -6.90 -3.17
N TRP A 110 -0.26 -7.46 -4.09
CA TRP A 110 -0.46 -7.42 -5.54
C TRP A 110 -1.74 -8.11 -6.07
N SER A 111 -2.19 -9.22 -5.48
CA SER A 111 -3.48 -9.86 -5.83
C SER A 111 -4.68 -9.04 -5.39
N ALA A 112 -4.59 -8.38 -4.23
CA ALA A 112 -5.58 -7.45 -3.72
C ALA A 112 -5.72 -6.26 -4.65
N LEU A 113 -4.58 -5.69 -5.06
CA LEU A 113 -4.50 -4.64 -6.07
C LEU A 113 -5.07 -5.10 -7.40
N SER A 114 -4.66 -6.27 -7.92
CA SER A 114 -5.12 -6.79 -9.22
C SER A 114 -6.63 -7.01 -9.25
N MET A 115 -7.20 -7.60 -8.19
CA MET A 115 -8.66 -7.74 -8.04
C MET A 115 -9.36 -6.39 -7.98
N THR A 116 -8.79 -5.45 -7.24
CA THR A 116 -9.39 -4.13 -7.04
C THR A 116 -9.29 -3.24 -8.28
N MET A 117 -8.21 -3.34 -9.05
CA MET A 117 -7.99 -2.63 -10.31
C MET A 117 -8.97 -3.05 -11.40
N ILE A 118 -9.44 -4.30 -11.38
CA ILE A 118 -10.51 -4.77 -12.29
C ILE A 118 -11.85 -4.15 -11.89
N THR A 119 -12.11 -4.02 -10.58
CA THR A 119 -13.40 -3.54 -10.09
C THR A 119 -13.54 -2.03 -10.04
N GLU A 120 -12.44 -1.27 -10.04
CA GLU A 120 -12.51 0.18 -9.82
C GLU A 120 -11.60 1.04 -10.75
N PRO A 121 -12.17 1.76 -11.74
CA PRO A 121 -11.43 2.41 -12.83
C PRO A 121 -10.42 3.49 -12.41
N THR A 122 -10.65 4.18 -11.28
CA THR A 122 -9.77 5.28 -10.83
C THR A 122 -8.37 4.78 -10.46
N PHE A 123 -8.26 3.60 -9.87
CA PHE A 123 -6.97 3.04 -9.45
C PHE A 123 -6.15 2.51 -10.61
N ASN A 124 -6.81 2.05 -11.68
CA ASN A 124 -6.15 1.71 -12.93
C ASN A 124 -5.31 2.89 -13.45
N LYS A 125 -5.87 4.10 -13.44
CA LYS A 125 -5.16 5.30 -13.90
C LYS A 125 -3.89 5.58 -13.10
N ILE A 126 -3.96 5.51 -11.77
CA ILE A 126 -2.80 5.79 -10.89
C ILE A 126 -1.68 4.77 -11.15
N TRP A 127 -2.03 3.49 -11.25
CA TRP A 127 -1.06 2.43 -11.54
C TRP A 127 -0.45 2.57 -12.94
N MET A 128 -1.26 2.83 -13.96
CA MET A 128 -0.78 3.04 -15.33
C MET A 128 0.21 4.22 -15.42
N GLU A 129 -0.02 5.29 -14.68
CA GLU A 129 0.89 6.44 -14.64
C GLU A 129 2.21 6.10 -13.95
N TRP A 130 2.20 5.33 -12.86
CA TRP A 130 3.44 4.85 -12.23
C TRP A 130 4.21 3.91 -13.17
N LEU A 131 3.53 2.92 -13.78
CA LEU A 131 4.16 1.94 -14.66
C LEU A 131 4.81 2.62 -15.87
N LYS A 132 4.13 3.59 -16.50
CA LYS A 132 4.69 4.39 -17.59
C LYS A 132 5.96 5.13 -17.15
N LYS A 133 5.93 5.80 -15.99
CA LYS A 133 7.11 6.52 -15.47
C LYS A 133 8.28 5.57 -15.22
N ALA A 134 8.02 4.42 -14.61
CA ALA A 134 9.03 3.43 -14.30
C ALA A 134 9.65 2.84 -15.59
N LEU A 135 8.85 2.61 -16.63
CA LEU A 135 9.32 2.15 -17.94
C LEU A 135 10.11 3.22 -18.71
N LEU A 136 9.68 4.49 -18.65
CA LEU A 136 10.36 5.61 -19.33
C LEU A 136 11.72 5.95 -18.72
N GLN A 137 11.97 5.60 -17.45
CA GLN A 137 13.28 5.75 -16.81
C GLN A 137 14.33 4.73 -17.30
N ILE A 138 13.95 3.81 -18.20
CA ILE A 138 14.82 2.74 -18.73
C ILE A 138 15.29 3.03 -20.17
N GLU A 139 14.92 4.16 -20.77
CA GLU A 139 15.51 4.59 -22.06
C GLU A 139 16.93 5.12 -21.85
N ILE A 140 17.91 4.20 -21.72
CA ILE A 140 19.34 4.38 -22.05
C ILE A 140 19.88 3.06 -22.63
#